data_AF-A0A1S8KJ30-F1
#
_entry.id   AF-A0A1S8KJ30-F1
#
_cell.length_a   1.000
_cell.length_b   1.000
_cell.length_c   1.000
_cell.angle_alpha   90.00
_cell.angle_beta   90.00
_cell.angle_gamma   90.00
#
_symmetry.space_group_name_H-M   'P 1'
#
loop_
_entity.id
_entity.type
_entity.pdbx_description
1 polymer ?
#
loop_
_entity_poly.entity_id
_entity_poly.type
_entity_poly.pdbx_seq_one_letter_code
_entity_poly.pdbx_strand_id
1 'polypeptide(L)' 'MLQEISITNFAIIPELRLSFHEGMTALTGETGAGKSI' A
#
# COMPACT_ATOMS: atom_id res chain seq x y z
N MET A 1 -4.73 -1.17 -16.10
CA MET A 1 -3.66 -1.58 -15.17
C MET A 1 -3.61 -0.56 -14.05
N LEU A 2 -3.42 -0.99 -12.81
CA LEU A 2 -3.25 -0.05 -11.70
C LEU A 2 -1.99 0.80 -11.95
N GLN A 3 -2.04 2.09 -11.64
CA GLN A 3 -0.93 3.03 -11.87
C GLN A 3 -0.38 3.57 -10.55
N GLU A 4 -1.26 3.84 -9.60
CA GLU A 4 -0.88 4.36 -8.29
C GLU A 4 -1.90 3.90 -7.22
N ILE A 5 -1.44 3.80 -5.97
CA ILE A 5 -2.28 3.78 -4.77
C ILE A 5 -1.85 4.94 -3.86
N SER A 6 -2.82 5.70 -3.36
CA SER A 6 -2.63 6.79 -2.41
C SER A 6 -3.57 6.57 -1.22
N ILE A 7 -3.01 6.58 -0.01
CA ILE A 7 -3.73 6.39 1.26
C ILE A 7 -3.45 7.59 2.15
N THR A 8 -4.49 8.06 2.83
CA THR A 8 -4.39 9.13 3.83
C THR A 8 -5.28 8.78 5.01
N ASN A 9 -4.69 8.74 6.21
CA ASN A 9 -5.37 8.47 7.49
C ASN A 9 -6.29 7.23 7.48
N PHE A 10 -5.79 6.10 6.99
CA PHE A 10 -6.53 4.83 6.97
C PHE A 10 -5.83 3.77 7.84
N ALA A 11 -6.60 3.12 8.71
CA ALA A 11 -6.06 2.20 9.72
C ALA A 11 -4.90 2.86 10.49
N ILE A 12 -3.72 2.23 10.50
CA ILE A 12 -2.51 2.78 11.12
C ILE A 12 -1.63 3.59 10.16
N ILE A 13 -2.04 3.76 8.90
CA ILE A 13 -1.25 4.40 7.84
C ILE A 13 -1.67 5.88 7.75
N PRO A 14 -0.82 6.83 8.17
CA PRO A 14 -1.12 8.26 8.05
C PRO A 14 -1.05 8.73 6.60
N GLU A 15 -0.04 8.29 5.85
CA GLU A 15 0.13 8.60 4.43
C GLU A 15 0.91 7.48 3.73
N LEU A 16 0.47 7.07 2.54
CA LEU A 16 1.18 6.15 1.65
C LEU A 16 0.92 6.55 0.21
N ARG A 17 1.96 6.63 -0.62
CA ARG A 17 1.84 6.83 -2.06
C ARG A 17 2.79 5.87 -2.78
N LEU A 18 2.24 4.98 -3.60
CA LEU A 18 2.99 3.96 -4.32
C LEU A 18 2.56 3.93 -5.78
N SER A 19 3.52 4.00 -6.69
CA SER A 19 3.28 3.75 -8.11
C SER A 19 3.39 2.26 -8.42
N PHE A 20 2.48 1.75 -9.23
CA PHE A 20 2.55 0.39 -9.73
C PHE A 20 3.42 0.32 -10.98
N HIS A 21 4.16 -0.78 -11.08
CA HIS A 21 4.97 -1.10 -12.25
C HIS A 21 4.47 -2.42 -12.85
N GLU A 22 4.88 -2.71 -14.08
CA GLU A 22 4.61 -4.02 -14.67
C GLU A 22 5.24 -5.13 -13.85
N GLY A 23 4.51 -6.26 -13.74
CA GLY A 23 4.92 -7.41 -12.94
C GLY A 23 4.20 -7.50 -11.59
N MET A 24 4.84 -8.19 -10.64
CA MET A 24 4.26 -8.48 -9.33
C MET A 24 4.65 -7.41 -8.32
N THR A 25 3.67 -6.85 -7.62
CA THR A 25 3.89 -5.99 -6.44
C THR A 25 3.45 -6.77 -5.21
N ALA A 26 4.31 -6.83 -4.18
CA ALA A 26 4.00 -7.46 -2.90
C ALA A 26 4.15 -6.45 -1.77
N LEU A 27 3.14 -6.39 -0.88
CA LEU A 27 3.20 -5.59 0.34
C LEU A 27 3.49 -6.50 1.52
N THR A 28 4.64 -6.31 2.18
CA THR A 28 5.14 -7.16 3.27
C THR A 28 5.26 -6.38 4.59
N GLY A 29 5.38 -7.09 5.72
CA GLY A 29 5.44 -6.46 7.05
C GLY A 29 4.77 -7.30 8.14
N GLU A 30 4.91 -6.88 9.40
CA GLU A 30 4.39 -7.59 10.58
C GLU A 30 2.86 -7.56 10.69
N THR A 31 2.28 -8.40 11.57
CA THR A 31 0.83 -8.37 11.86
C THR A 31 0.43 -7.01 12.39
N GLY A 32 -0.64 -6.44 11.84
CA GLY A 32 -1.10 -5.09 12.20
C GLY A 32 -0.42 -3.95 11.45
N ALA A 33 0.61 -4.21 10.62
CA ALA A 33 1.34 -3.18 9.85
C ALA A 33 0.53 -2.50 8.72
N GLY A 34 -0.78 -2.70 8.66
CA GLY A 34 -1.63 -2.04 7.65
C GLY A 34 -1.51 -2.62 6.24
N LYS A 35 -1.14 -3.89 6.07
CA LYS A 35 -1.04 -4.53 4.74
C LYS A 35 -2.39 -4.94 4.13
N SER A 36 -3.41 -5.13 4.96
CA SER A 36 -4.76 -5.53 4.55
C SER A 36 -5.59 -4.31 4.18
N ILE A 37 -5.21 -3.68 3.06
CA ILE A 37 -5.83 -2.47 2.50
C ILE A 37 -6.72 -2.90 1.32
#